data_AF-A0AAF0F431-F1
#
_entry.id   AF-A0AAF0F431-F1
#
_cell.length_a   1.000
_cell.length_b   1.000
_cell.length_c   1.000
_cell.angle_alpha   90.00
_cell.angle_beta   90.00
_cell.angle_gamma   90.00
#
_symmetry.space_group_name_H-M   'P 1'
#
loop_
_entity.id
_entity.type
_entity.pdbx_description
1 polymer ?
#
loop_
_entity_poly.entity_id
_entity_poly.type
_entity_poly.pdbx_seq_one_letter_code
_entity_poly.pdbx_strand_id
1 'polypeptide(L)'
;MAFLKAISKTRRNLAENSACVNAIGEDWDAMFRLTSYKLKGEGVPVKERKYLLWALEKYREGGDPHKFAYDTKKKKEVRGWGPRVQKNIRVRGMLRPGERRA
;
A
#
# COMPACT_ATOMS: atom_id res chain seq x y z
N MET A 1 10.48 -6.57 15.58
CA MET A 1 9.27 -7.04 14.86
C MET A 1 9.52 -7.29 13.38
N ALA A 2 9.82 -8.53 12.97
CA ALA A 2 10.04 -8.86 11.55
C ALA A 2 8.78 -8.65 10.68
N PHE A 3 7.60 -8.96 11.23
CA PHE A 3 6.32 -8.83 10.52
C PHE A 3 5.96 -7.38 10.17
N LEU A 4 5.99 -6.47 11.14
CA LEU A 4 5.72 -5.05 10.90
C LEU A 4 6.66 -4.45 9.85
N LYS A 5 7.94 -4.82 9.90
CA LYS A 5 8.94 -4.38 8.92
C LYS A 5 8.63 -4.92 7.52
N ALA A 6 8.15 -6.17 7.41
CA ALA A 6 7.79 -6.78 6.14
C ALA A 6 6.57 -6.11 5.47
N ILE A 7 5.58 -5.73 6.27
CA ILE A 7 4.35 -5.07 5.77
C ILE A 7 4.47 -3.54 5.63
N SER A 8 5.51 -2.95 6.24
CA SER A 8 5.82 -1.53 6.14
C SER A 8 6.28 -1.18 4.73
N LYS A 9 5.75 -0.09 4.18
CA LYS A 9 6.08 0.44 2.85
C LYS A 9 6.16 1.96 2.90
N THR A 10 6.64 2.57 1.83
CA THR A 10 6.91 4.01 1.69
C THR A 10 5.79 4.94 2.15
N ARG A 11 4.51 4.56 2.01
CA ARG A 11 3.35 5.36 2.48
C ARG A 11 2.72 4.90 3.80
N ARG A 12 3.14 3.76 4.32
CA ARG A 12 2.62 3.16 5.55
C ARG A 12 3.81 2.68 6.35
N ASN A 13 4.45 3.63 7.05
CA ASN A 13 5.59 3.31 7.89
C ASN A 13 5.13 2.80 9.25
N LEU A 14 4.69 1.55 9.28
CA LEU A 14 4.12 0.90 10.47
C LEU A 14 5.19 0.52 11.48
N ALA A 15 6.44 0.33 11.03
CA ALA A 15 7.57 -0.03 11.87
C ALA A 15 8.09 1.15 12.69
N GLU A 16 7.94 2.38 12.21
CA GLU A 16 8.34 3.60 12.91
C GLU A 16 7.21 4.22 13.74
N ASN A 17 5.95 3.84 13.50
CA ASN A 17 4.83 4.32 14.29
C ASN A 17 4.80 3.63 15.66
N SER A 18 5.18 4.37 16.71
CA SER A 18 5.19 3.90 18.09
C SER A 18 3.84 3.36 18.56
N ALA A 19 2.71 3.95 18.14
CA ALA A 19 1.38 3.45 18.46
C ALA A 19 1.13 2.05 17.87
N CYS A 20 1.59 1.79 16.64
CA CYS A 20 1.45 0.47 16.01
C CYS A 20 2.36 -0.57 16.66
N VAL A 21 3.60 -0.19 16.99
CA VAL A 21 4.57 -1.08 17.64
C VAL A 21 4.10 -1.47 19.04
N ASN A 22 3.65 -0.50 19.83
CA ASN A 22 3.15 -0.72 21.18
C ASN A 22 1.87 -1.55 21.17
N ALA A 23 0.94 -1.26 20.25
CA ALA A 23 -0.32 -1.99 20.18
C ALA A 23 -0.17 -3.45 19.75
N ILE A 24 0.85 -3.79 18.96
CA ILE A 24 1.13 -5.18 18.58
C ILE A 24 1.88 -5.93 19.69
N GLY A 25 2.85 -5.29 20.34
CA GLY A 25 3.68 -5.95 21.34
C GLY A 25 4.52 -7.10 20.76
N GLU A 26 5.28 -7.79 21.61
CA GLU A 26 6.20 -8.86 21.19
C GLU A 26 5.56 -10.25 21.11
N ASP A 27 4.37 -10.41 21.70
CA ASP A 27 3.66 -11.67 21.71
C ASP A 27 2.84 -11.90 20.44
N TRP A 28 3.14 -13.00 19.76
CA TRP A 28 2.52 -13.39 18.51
C TRP A 28 1.04 -13.76 18.69
N ASP A 29 0.70 -14.40 19.81
CA ASP A 29 -0.68 -14.81 20.08
C ASP A 29 -1.57 -13.62 20.45
N ALA A 30 -1.05 -12.68 21.25
CA ALA A 30 -1.73 -11.42 21.52
C ALA A 30 -2.01 -10.62 20.25
N MET A 31 -1.08 -10.64 19.28
CA MET A 31 -1.22 -9.92 18.01
C MET A 31 -2.46 -10.36 17.21
N PHE A 32 -2.73 -11.66 17.11
CA PHE A 32 -3.93 -12.16 16.40
C PHE A 32 -5.24 -11.98 17.18
N ARG A 33 -5.17 -11.63 18.46
CA ARG A 33 -6.34 -11.30 19.29
C ARG A 33 -6.68 -9.80 19.27
N LEU A 34 -5.92 -9.00 18.51
CA LEU A 34 -6.17 -7.57 18.39
C LEU A 34 -7.50 -7.30 17.71
N THR A 35 -8.22 -6.33 18.24
CA THR A 35 -9.47 -5.83 17.65
C THR A 35 -9.32 -4.36 17.28
N SER A 36 -10.19 -3.89 16.39
CA SER A 36 -10.20 -2.49 15.95
C SER A 36 -10.40 -1.51 17.11
N TYR A 37 -11.09 -1.92 18.17
CA TYR A 37 -11.30 -1.13 19.40
C TYR A 37 -10.03 -0.99 20.23
N LYS A 38 -9.28 -2.07 20.45
CA LYS A 38 -8.00 -2.04 21.16
C LYS A 38 -7.00 -1.13 20.44
N LEU A 39 -6.87 -1.31 19.13
CA LEU A 39 -6.02 -0.47 18.28
C LEU A 39 -6.46 1.01 18.27
N LYS A 40 -7.76 1.30 18.45
CA LYS A 40 -8.26 2.68 18.58
C LYS A 40 -7.86 3.28 19.94
N GLY A 41 -7.92 2.48 21.01
CA GLY A 41 -7.48 2.89 22.35
C GLY A 41 -6.01 3.28 22.39
N GLU A 42 -5.18 2.54 21.65
CA GLU A 42 -3.73 2.82 21.47
C GLU A 42 -3.45 4.00 20.52
N GLY A 43 -4.47 4.66 19.99
CA GLY A 43 -4.30 5.84 19.12
C GLY A 43 -3.91 5.54 17.67
N VAL A 44 -3.92 4.27 17.24
CA VAL A 44 -3.59 3.91 15.84
C VAL A 44 -4.63 4.51 14.89
N PRO A 45 -4.26 5.23 13.82
CA PRO A 45 -5.20 5.86 12.91
C PRO A 45 -6.01 4.84 12.09
N VAL A 46 -7.21 5.22 11.66
CA VAL A 46 -8.20 4.32 11.03
C VAL A 46 -7.62 3.53 9.84
N LYS A 47 -6.82 4.17 8.99
CA LYS A 47 -6.23 3.54 7.79
C LYS A 47 -5.23 2.44 8.17
N GLU A 48 -4.43 2.67 9.20
CA GLU A 48 -3.44 1.71 9.69
C GLU A 48 -4.12 0.54 10.40
N ARG A 49 -5.15 0.80 11.22
CA ARG A 49 -5.94 -0.28 11.86
C ARG A 49 -6.54 -1.23 10.84
N LYS A 50 -7.18 -0.70 9.79
CA LYS A 50 -7.79 -1.53 8.74
C LYS A 50 -6.73 -2.36 7.99
N TYR A 51 -5.58 -1.76 7.69
CA TYR A 51 -4.52 -2.44 6.98
C TYR A 51 -3.84 -3.52 7.83
N LEU A 52 -3.59 -3.24 9.11
CA LEU A 52 -2.94 -4.13 10.05
C LEU A 52 -3.78 -5.39 10.29
N LEU A 53 -5.08 -5.22 10.56
CA LEU A 53 -5.99 -6.36 10.68
C LEU A 53 -6.09 -7.17 9.38
N TRP A 54 -6.16 -6.51 8.23
CA TRP A 54 -6.14 -7.20 6.93
C TRP A 54 -4.83 -7.97 6.71
N ALA A 55 -3.68 -7.39 7.05
CA ALA A 55 -2.38 -8.02 6.90
C ALA A 55 -2.23 -9.25 7.81
N LEU A 56 -2.75 -9.18 9.04
CA LEU A 56 -2.79 -10.29 9.97
C LEU A 56 -3.65 -11.45 9.42
N GLU A 57 -4.85 -11.15 8.93
CA GLU A 57 -5.71 -12.19 8.33
C GLU A 57 -5.08 -12.80 7.08
N LYS A 58 -4.40 -12.01 6.24
CA LYS A 58 -3.66 -12.54 5.09
C LYS A 58 -2.50 -13.45 5.49
N TYR A 59 -1.84 -13.14 6.60
CA TYR A 59 -0.82 -14.02 7.15
C TYR A 59 -1.42 -15.32 7.70
N ARG A 60 -2.59 -15.26 8.36
CA ARG A 60 -3.31 -16.46 8.85
C ARG A 60 -3.75 -17.38 7.70
N GLU A 61 -4.11 -16.80 6.56
CA GLU A 61 -4.39 -17.55 5.33
C GLU A 61 -3.13 -18.20 4.70
N GLY A 62 -1.94 -18.00 5.28
CA GLY A 62 -0.66 -18.52 4.77
C GLY A 62 0.03 -17.60 3.75
N GLY A 63 -0.42 -16.35 3.62
CA GLY A 63 0.19 -15.37 2.74
C GLY A 63 1.53 -14.84 3.27
N ASP A 64 2.52 -14.71 2.38
CA ASP A 64 3.81 -14.10 2.69
C ASP A 64 3.68 -12.56 2.87
N PRO A 65 4.05 -12.00 4.04
CA PRO A 65 4.02 -10.57 4.32
C PRO A 65 4.70 -9.69 3.28
N HIS A 66 5.80 -10.15 2.70
CA HIS A 66 6.53 -9.37 1.70
C HIS A 66 5.79 -9.28 0.38
N LYS A 67 4.97 -10.29 0.06
CA LYS A 67 4.24 -10.40 -1.21
C LYS A 67 2.91 -9.66 -1.17
N PHE A 68 2.12 -9.82 -0.11
CA PHE A 68 0.81 -9.16 -0.06
C PHE A 68 0.91 -7.68 0.28
N ALA A 69 1.99 -7.24 0.94
CA ALA A 69 2.22 -5.83 1.21
C ALA A 69 2.50 -5.09 -0.11
N TYR A 70 1.46 -4.50 -0.69
CA TYR A 70 1.57 -3.71 -1.90
C TYR A 70 2.12 -2.31 -1.57
N ASP A 71 3.13 -1.90 -2.32
CA ASP A 71 3.58 -0.52 -2.30
C ASP A 71 2.59 0.39 -3.06
N THR A 72 2.86 1.68 -3.02
CA THR A 72 2.10 2.66 -3.78
C THR A 72 2.06 2.27 -5.24
N LYS A 73 0.84 2.30 -5.81
CA LYS A 73 0.67 2.13 -7.25
C LYS A 73 1.56 3.14 -7.95
N LYS A 74 2.42 2.66 -8.85
CA LYS A 74 3.30 3.52 -9.66
C LYS A 74 2.49 4.67 -10.22
N LYS A 75 3.05 5.88 -10.12
CA LYS A 75 2.41 7.09 -10.62
C LYS A 75 2.03 6.86 -12.08
N LYS A 76 0.73 6.97 -12.41
CA LYS A 76 0.26 6.83 -13.79
C LYS A 76 1.00 7.83 -14.66
N GLU A 77 1.70 7.29 -15.64
CA GLU A 77 2.45 8.07 -16.59
C GLU A 77 1.53 8.67 -17.64
N VAL A 78 0.91 7.82 -18.45
CA VAL A 78 -0.01 8.20 -19.51
C VAL A 78 -1.40 8.31 -18.88
N ARG A 79 -1.95 9.53 -18.82
CA ARG A 79 -3.26 9.84 -18.24
C ARG A 79 -4.22 10.37 -19.29
N GLY A 80 -5.23 9.56 -19.58
CA GLY A 80 -6.42 9.92 -20.34
C GLY A 80 -7.10 8.64 -20.83
N TRP A 81 -8.42 8.69 -20.98
CA TRP A 81 -9.17 7.68 -21.71
C TRP A 81 -9.42 8.25 -23.10
N GLY A 82 -8.55 7.94 -24.06
CA GLY A 82 -8.88 8.10 -25.49
C GLY A 82 -8.16 9.13 -26.39
N PRO A 83 -7.67 10.32 -26.02
CA PRO A 83 -7.06 11.23 -27.03
C PRO A 83 -5.69 10.73 -27.51
N ARG A 84 -5.29 10.93 -28.78
CA ARG A 84 -4.18 10.22 -29.44
C ARG A 84 -2.75 10.63 -29.02
N VAL A 85 -2.53 11.71 -28.23
CA VAL A 85 -1.20 12.14 -27.70
C VAL A 85 -1.14 12.36 -26.18
N GLN A 86 -0.22 11.72 -25.43
CA GLN A 86 0.06 11.93 -23.99
C GLN A 86 1.56 11.70 -23.65
N LYS A 87 2.22 12.70 -23.02
CA LYS A 87 3.64 12.69 -22.58
C LYS A 87 4.72 12.69 -23.70
N ASN A 88 4.59 13.49 -24.76
CA ASN A 88 5.43 13.44 -26.00
C ASN A 88 5.37 12.10 -26.77
N ILE A 89 4.86 11.10 -26.12
CA ILE A 89 4.28 9.91 -26.69
C ILE A 89 2.96 10.35 -27.26
N ARG A 90 2.74 10.05 -28.53
CA ARG A 90 1.36 9.94 -28.93
C ARG A 90 0.75 8.79 -28.13
N VAL A 91 -0.34 8.95 -27.36
CA VAL A 91 -1.15 7.83 -26.79
C VAL A 91 -1.32 6.70 -27.80
N ARG A 92 -1.27 7.00 -29.12
CA ARG A 92 -1.28 6.04 -30.24
C ARG A 92 -0.25 6.27 -31.37
N GLY A 93 0.91 6.89 -31.11
CA GLY A 93 2.03 7.11 -32.06
C GLY A 93 1.91 8.07 -33.29
N MET A 94 0.77 8.16 -34.00
CA MET A 94 0.72 8.60 -35.44
C MET A 94 0.31 10.06 -35.76
N LEU A 95 0.98 10.70 -36.75
CA LEU A 95 0.70 12.04 -37.31
C LEU A 95 -0.65 12.14 -38.03
N ARG A 96 -1.28 13.33 -38.03
CA ARG A 96 -2.46 13.60 -38.86
C ARG A 96 -2.03 13.74 -40.33
N PRO A 97 -2.89 13.43 -41.32
CA PRO A 97 -2.60 13.76 -42.71
C PRO A 97 -2.27 15.27 -42.83
N GLY A 98 -1.08 15.58 -43.34
CA GLY A 98 -0.58 16.96 -43.48
C GLY A 98 0.37 17.45 -42.38
N GLU A 99 0.51 16.73 -41.26
CA GLU A 99 1.50 17.09 -40.23
C GLU A 99 2.88 16.51 -40.57
N ARG A 100 3.93 17.35 -40.61
CA ARG A 100 5.34 16.91 -40.72
C ARG A 100 5.97 16.74 -39.33
N ARG A 101 6.92 15.82 -39.22
CA ARG A 101 7.73 15.64 -38.02
C ARG A 101 8.60 16.89 -37.83
N ALA A 102 8.58 17.49 -36.64
CA ALA A 102 9.53 18.53 -36.24
C ALA A 102 10.90 17.91 -35.94
#